data_AF-A0A829GA38-F1
#
_entry.id   AF-A0A829GA38-F1
#
_cell.length_a   1.000
_cell.length_b   1.000
_cell.length_c   1.000
_cell.angle_alpha   90.00
_cell.angle_beta   90.00
_cell.angle_gamma   90.00
#
_symmetry.space_group_name_H-M   'P 1'
#
loop_
_entity.id
_entity.type
_entity.pdbx_description
1 polymer ?
#
loop_
_entity_poly.entity_id
_entity_poly.type
_entity_poly.pdbx_seq_one_letter_code
_entity_poly.pdbx_strand_id
1 'polypeptide(L)'
;MQKAELITAIVTPFNDRDEIDYGVMQRLVDHLIAEGTDGFVVGATTGEGPTLSHPEKITLYTRFADMVHGRALVIANSGSNNTKETAAFTHEVGGIAGIDATLVVV
;
A
#
# COMPACT_ATOMS: atom_id res chain seq x y z
N MET A 1 13.01 -6.77 11.87
CA MET A 1 12.62 -5.94 10.72
C MET A 1 13.86 -5.35 10.12
N GLN A 2 13.96 -5.32 8.79
CA GLN A 2 15.04 -4.64 8.09
C GLN A 2 15.00 -3.14 8.42
N LYS A 3 16.15 -2.49 8.59
CA LYS A 3 16.21 -1.05 8.83
C LYS A 3 15.82 -0.34 7.53
N ALA A 4 14.82 0.55 7.58
CA ALA A 4 14.43 1.40 6.44
C ALA A 4 14.73 2.86 6.79
N GLU A 5 15.48 3.55 5.92
CA GLU A 5 15.85 4.95 6.09
C GLU A 5 14.95 5.87 5.25
N LEU A 6 14.54 5.41 4.06
CA LEU A 6 13.60 6.10 3.20
C LEU A 6 12.33 5.27 2.96
N ILE A 7 11.19 5.76 3.42
CA ILE A 7 9.88 5.15 3.18
C ILE A 7 9.03 6.09 2.32
N THR A 8 8.71 5.67 1.10
CA THR A 8 7.93 6.47 0.16
C THR A 8 6.43 6.21 0.32
N ALA A 9 5.68 7.27 0.60
CA ALA A 9 4.22 7.24 0.44
C ALA A 9 3.90 7.28 -1.05
N ILE A 10 3.54 6.13 -1.62
CA ILE A 10 3.38 5.98 -3.06
C ILE A 10 1.96 6.37 -3.51
N VAL A 11 1.87 7.00 -4.68
CA VAL A 11 0.58 7.28 -5.34
C VAL A 11 -0.06 5.99 -5.86
N THR A 12 -1.38 5.99 -6.02
CA THR A 12 -2.12 4.93 -6.72
C THR A 12 -2.39 5.40 -8.14
N PRO A 13 -1.72 4.87 -9.18
CA PRO A 13 -1.99 5.29 -10.56
C PRO A 13 -3.36 4.79 -11.01
N PHE A 14 -4.12 5.63 -11.70
CA PHE A 14 -5.39 5.29 -12.33
C PHE A 14 -5.31 5.50 -13.84
N ASN A 15 -6.10 4.72 -14.59
CA ASN A 15 -6.25 4.89 -16.04
C ASN A 15 -7.41 5.83 -16.39
N ASP A 16 -7.64 6.10 -17.69
CA ASP A 16 -8.72 6.98 -18.17
C ASP A 16 -10.15 6.45 -17.89
N ARG A 17 -10.28 5.29 -17.25
CA ARG A 17 -11.55 4.68 -16.82
C ARG A 17 -11.71 4.66 -15.30
N ASP A 18 -10.88 5.39 -14.57
CA ASP A 18 -10.81 5.43 -13.11
C ASP A 18 -10.50 4.07 -12.46
N GLU A 19 -9.87 3.14 -13.21
CA GLU A 19 -9.42 1.86 -12.67
C GLU A 19 -7.93 1.93 -12.29
N ILE A 20 -7.52 1.24 -11.23
CA ILE A 20 -6.11 1.18 -10.81
C ILE A 20 -5.24 0.60 -11.93
N ASP A 21 -4.23 1.35 -12.38
CA ASP A 21 -3.26 0.91 -13.37
C ASP A 21 -2.07 0.20 -12.71
N TYR A 22 -2.21 -1.11 -12.56
CA TYR A 22 -1.16 -1.97 -12.01
C TYR A 22 0.10 -2.04 -12.87
N GLY A 23 0.01 -1.78 -14.17
CA GLY A 23 1.17 -1.76 -15.06
C GLY A 23 2.06 -0.55 -14.80
N VAL A 24 1.46 0.63 -14.63
CA VAL A 24 2.15 1.85 -14.19
C VAL A 24 2.69 1.68 -12.78
N MET A 25 1.89 1.09 -11.88
CA MET A 25 2.29 0.85 -10.49
C MET A 25 3.56 0.00 -10.38
N GLN A 26 3.63 -1.13 -11.12
CA GLN A 26 4.83 -1.97 -11.15
C GLN A 26 6.08 -1.16 -11.57
N ARG A 27 5.98 -0.40 -12.66
CA ARG A 27 7.10 0.43 -13.14
C ARG A 27 7.53 1.47 -12.11
N LEU A 28 6.58 2.07 -11.39
CA LEU A 28 6.87 3.06 -10.36
C LEU A 28 7.53 2.42 -9.14
N VAL A 29 7.05 1.25 -8.69
CA VAL A 29 7.68 0.48 -7.60
C VAL A 29 9.12 0.14 -7.94
N ASP A 30 9.37 -0.39 -9.14
CA ASP A 30 10.72 -0.76 -9.58
C ASP A 30 11.64 0.45 -9.68
N HIS A 31 11.14 1.57 -10.20
CA HIS A 31 11.88 2.82 -10.27
C HIS A 31 12.26 3.34 -8.88
N LEU A 32 11.29 3.41 -7.95
CA LEU A 32 11.54 3.93 -6.60
C LEU A 32 12.53 3.06 -5.80
N ILE A 33 12.43 1.74 -5.93
CA ILE A 33 13.43 0.83 -5.34
C ILE A 33 14.82 1.12 -5.92
N ALA A 34 14.92 1.30 -7.24
CA ALA A 34 16.21 1.61 -7.88
C ALA A 34 16.81 2.96 -7.43
N GLU A 35 15.96 3.93 -7.08
CA GLU A 35 16.36 5.24 -6.54
C GLU A 35 16.60 5.23 -5.01
N GLY A 36 16.52 4.07 -4.35
CA GLY A 36 16.91 3.90 -2.95
C GLY A 36 15.76 3.99 -1.94
N THR A 37 14.51 3.76 -2.35
CA THR A 37 13.44 3.50 -1.39
C THR A 37 13.65 2.16 -0.67
N ASP A 38 13.61 2.19 0.66
CA ASP A 38 13.72 1.00 1.54
C ASP A 38 12.36 0.45 1.98
N GLY A 39 11.31 1.25 1.82
CA GLY A 39 9.94 0.85 2.16
C GLY A 39 8.88 1.71 1.49
N PHE A 40 7.66 1.20 1.48
CA PHE A 40 6.50 1.87 0.92
C PHE A 40 5.40 2.02 1.96
N VAL A 41 4.71 3.16 1.90
CA VAL A 41 3.36 3.28 2.45
C VAL A 41 2.37 3.29 1.29
N VAL A 42 1.51 2.28 1.21
CA VAL A 42 0.49 2.13 0.17
C VAL A 42 -0.91 2.42 0.73
N GLY A 43 -1.74 3.08 -0.08
CA GLY A 43 -3.12 3.42 0.30
C GLY A 43 -3.21 4.47 1.43
N ALA A 44 -2.15 5.23 1.71
CA ALA A 44 -2.24 6.44 2.54
C ALA A 44 -2.91 7.58 1.76
N THR A 45 -2.94 8.80 2.32
CA THR A 45 -3.51 9.98 1.64
C THR A 45 -2.88 10.25 0.28
N THR A 46 -1.55 10.15 0.15
CA THR A 46 -0.85 10.27 -1.15
C THR A 46 -1.26 9.20 -2.14
N GLY A 47 -1.56 8.00 -1.64
CA GLY A 47 -2.07 6.87 -2.43
C GLY A 47 -3.59 6.86 -2.56
N GLU A 48 -4.26 7.96 -2.19
CA GLU A 48 -5.72 8.14 -2.30
C GLU A 48 -6.54 7.08 -1.52
N GLY A 49 -6.00 6.54 -0.44
CA GLY A 49 -6.68 5.54 0.40
C GLY A 49 -8.13 5.86 0.79
N PRO A 50 -8.49 7.11 1.11
CA PRO A 50 -9.89 7.47 1.43
C PRO A 50 -10.86 7.35 0.26
N THR A 51 -10.39 7.36 -1.00
CA THR A 51 -11.25 7.27 -2.20
C THR A 51 -11.46 5.83 -2.66
N LEU A 52 -10.62 4.90 -2.19
CA LEU A 52 -10.70 3.48 -2.53
C LEU A 52 -11.75 2.74 -1.69
N SER A 53 -12.52 1.90 -2.35
CA SER A 53 -13.40 0.93 -1.72
C SER A 53 -12.62 -0.20 -1.03
N HIS A 54 -13.30 -0.94 -0.15
CA HIS A 54 -12.70 -2.10 0.54
C HIS A 54 -12.12 -3.14 -0.43
N PRO A 55 -12.84 -3.61 -1.48
CA PRO A 55 -12.28 -4.57 -2.44
C PRO A 55 -11.09 -4.04 -3.22
N GLU A 56 -11.08 -2.74 -3.55
CA GLU A 56 -9.96 -2.09 -4.23
C GLU A 56 -8.73 -2.08 -3.32
N LYS A 57 -8.88 -1.74 -2.04
CA LYS A 57 -7.78 -1.78 -1.06
C LYS A 57 -7.18 -3.17 -0.92
N ILE A 58 -8.02 -4.20 -0.78
CA ILE A 58 -7.54 -5.59 -0.68
C ILE A 58 -6.75 -5.97 -1.94
N THR A 59 -7.32 -5.72 -3.12
CA THR A 59 -6.66 -6.03 -4.41
C THR A 59 -5.36 -5.24 -4.59
N LEU A 60 -5.37 -3.96 -4.21
CA LEU A 60 -4.20 -3.09 -4.22
C LEU A 60 -3.10 -3.64 -3.33
N TYR A 61 -3.39 -3.94 -2.06
CA TYR A 61 -2.36 -4.38 -1.10
C TYR A 61 -1.78 -5.74 -1.47
N THR A 62 -2.61 -6.69 -1.92
CA THR A 62 -2.11 -7.99 -2.40
C THR A 62 -1.19 -7.82 -3.60
N ARG A 63 -1.64 -7.11 -4.64
CA ARG A 63 -0.81 -6.91 -5.84
C ARG A 63 0.44 -6.10 -5.53
N PHE A 64 0.35 -5.09 -4.69
CA PHE A 64 1.48 -4.25 -4.32
C PHE A 64 2.56 -5.05 -3.57
N ALA A 65 2.16 -5.89 -2.61
CA ALA A 65 3.09 -6.78 -1.91
C ALA A 65 3.76 -7.77 -2.87
N ASP A 66 3.00 -8.35 -3.81
CA ASP A 66 3.53 -9.21 -4.87
C ASP A 66 4.54 -8.48 -5.78
N MET A 67 4.24 -7.22 -6.15
CA MET A 67 5.15 -6.38 -6.94
C MET A 67 6.45 -6.12 -6.18
N VAL A 68 6.38 -5.75 -4.89
CA VAL A 68 7.57 -5.49 -4.07
C VAL A 68 8.39 -6.76 -3.86
N HIS A 69 7.75 -7.91 -3.70
CA HIS A 69 8.39 -9.22 -3.59
C HIS A 69 9.51 -9.28 -2.53
N GLY A 70 9.28 -8.65 -1.38
CA GLY A 70 10.24 -8.61 -0.27
C GLY A 70 11.49 -7.75 -0.50
N ARG A 71 11.55 -6.97 -1.60
CA ARG A 71 12.69 -6.07 -1.89
C ARG A 71 12.72 -4.82 -1.01
N ALA A 72 11.58 -4.44 -0.45
CA ALA A 72 11.38 -3.28 0.42
C ALA A 72 10.29 -3.60 1.45
N LEU A 73 10.23 -2.84 2.55
CA LEU A 73 9.13 -2.96 3.52
C LEU A 73 7.81 -2.49 2.91
N VAL A 74 6.70 -3.13 3.24
CA VAL A 74 5.36 -2.69 2.82
C VAL A 74 4.49 -2.38 4.02
N ILE A 75 4.05 -1.12 4.09
CA ILE A 75 3.12 -0.60 5.09
C ILE A 75 1.80 -0.28 4.40
N ALA A 76 0.73 -1.00 4.74
CA ALA A 76 -0.60 -0.75 4.20
C ALA A 76 -1.43 0.13 5.14
N ASN A 77 -2.16 1.11 4.61
CA ASN A 77 -3.09 1.88 5.42
C ASN A 77 -4.36 1.07 5.72
N SER A 78 -4.64 0.85 7.00
CA SER A 78 -5.89 0.23 7.47
C SER A 78 -6.75 1.19 8.29
N GLY A 79 -6.32 2.46 8.43
CA GLY A 79 -7.01 3.47 9.21
C GLY A 79 -8.32 3.98 8.59
N SER A 80 -9.24 4.35 9.47
CA SER A 80 -10.50 5.04 9.17
C SER A 80 -10.97 5.81 10.42
N ASN A 81 -11.99 6.65 10.24
CA ASN A 81 -12.66 7.34 11.35
C ASN A 81 -13.54 6.43 12.23
N ASN A 82 -13.65 5.14 11.89
CA ASN A 82 -14.40 4.14 12.64
C ASN A 82 -13.45 3.11 13.27
N THR A 83 -13.22 3.21 14.58
CA THR A 83 -12.29 2.33 15.32
C THR A 83 -12.60 0.84 15.16
N LYS A 84 -13.88 0.46 15.11
CA LYS A 84 -14.28 -0.95 14.98
C LYS A 84 -13.94 -1.48 13.60
N GLU A 85 -14.20 -0.70 12.55
CA GLU A 85 -13.84 -1.05 11.17
C GLU A 85 -12.32 -1.08 10.99
N THR A 86 -11.61 -0.09 11.53
CA THR A 86 -10.13 -0.05 11.52
C THR A 86 -9.54 -1.32 12.15
N ALA A 87 -10.05 -1.77 13.31
CA ALA A 87 -9.55 -2.98 13.97
C ALA A 87 -9.80 -4.24 13.13
N ALA A 88 -11.01 -4.39 12.57
CA ALA A 88 -11.36 -5.53 11.72
C ALA A 88 -10.52 -5.56 10.43
N PHE A 89 -10.39 -4.41 9.77
CA PHE A 89 -9.63 -4.29 8.53
C PHE A 89 -8.13 -4.46 8.75
N THR A 90 -7.58 -3.98 9.87
CA THR A 90 -6.19 -4.23 10.25
C THR A 90 -5.89 -5.73 10.38
N HIS A 91 -6.82 -6.50 10.97
CA HIS A 91 -6.68 -7.96 11.06
C HIS A 91 -6.74 -8.63 9.68
N GLU A 92 -7.64 -8.18 8.80
CA GLU A 92 -7.75 -8.70 7.43
C GLU A 92 -6.48 -8.40 6.61
N VAL A 93 -6.00 -7.16 6.63
CA VAL A 93 -4.76 -6.72 5.97
C VAL A 93 -3.55 -7.47 6.51
N GLY A 94 -3.50 -7.76 7.81
CA GLY A 94 -2.45 -8.57 8.41
C GLY A 94 -2.39 -10.02 7.91
N GLY A 95 -3.43 -10.51 7.24
CA GLY A 95 -3.44 -11.81 6.58
C GLY A 95 -2.85 -11.81 5.16
N ILE A 96 -2.53 -10.63 4.60
CA ILE A 96 -1.97 -10.50 3.25
C ILE A 96 -0.46 -10.75 3.32
N ALA A 97 0.02 -11.75 2.57
CA ALA A 97 1.44 -12.06 2.50
C ALA A 97 2.24 -10.87 1.96
N GLY A 98 3.37 -10.56 2.62
CA GLY A 98 4.26 -9.46 2.23
C GLY A 98 3.89 -8.08 2.76
N ILE A 99 2.83 -7.95 3.57
CA ILE A 99 2.58 -6.74 4.38
C ILE A 99 3.34 -6.85 5.71
N ASP A 100 4.22 -5.89 5.99
CA ASP A 100 5.07 -5.90 7.18
C ASP A 100 4.46 -5.13 8.36
N ALA A 101 3.66 -4.11 8.06
CA ALA A 101 3.03 -3.25 9.06
C ALA A 101 1.77 -2.58 8.52
N THR A 102 1.01 -1.95 9.41
CA THR A 102 -0.12 -1.10 9.05
C THR A 102 0.09 0.35 9.49
N LEU A 103 -0.35 1.28 8.66
CA LEU A 103 -0.53 2.68 9.03
C LEU A 103 -1.99 2.86 9.49
N VAL A 104 -2.17 3.45 10.67
CA VAL A 104 -3.50 3.75 11.22
C VAL A 104 -3.60 5.24 11.49
N VAL A 105 -4.38 5.94 10.68
CA VAL A 105 -4.70 7.36 10.81
C VAL A 105 -6.20 7.54 11.06
N VAL A 106 -6.57 8.67 11.68
CA VAL A 106 -7.95 9.10 11.95
C VAL A 106 -8.32 10.25 11.03
#